data_AF-A0A501W6Y7-F1
#
_entry.id   AF-A0A501W6Y7-F1
#
_cell.length_a   1.000
_cell.length_b   1.000
_cell.length_c   1.000
_cell.angle_alpha   90.00
_cell.angle_beta   90.00
_cell.angle_gamma   90.00
#
_symmetry.space_group_name_H-M   'P 1'
#
loop_
_entity.id
_entity.type
_entity.pdbx_description
1 polymer ?
#
loop_
_entity_poly.entity_id
_entity_poly.type
_entity_poly.pdbx_seq_one_letter_code
_entity_poly.pdbx_strand_id
1 'polypeptide(L)'
;MKKALILLGVVFSLVSCSDEQSNQDEGELLLSKRLGAEEVQMSFNYKHSAGNDEFILQESYLSIDVCNSAKINKIKHNERLFQREAEKLKSLVVDSMKFEPQMEYDELRINFIDRKDFLFFKKEDTKTVTYHSL
;
A
#
# COMPACT_ATOMS: atom_id res chain seq x y z
N MET A 1 -11.96 53.78 -33.43
CA MET A 1 -12.78 53.69 -32.20
C MET A 1 -12.56 52.31 -31.60
N LYS A 2 -12.09 52.28 -30.36
CA LYS A 2 -11.79 51.09 -29.57
C LYS A 2 -13.11 50.46 -29.09
N LYS A 3 -13.26 49.14 -29.23
CA LYS A 3 -14.16 48.36 -28.37
C LYS A 3 -13.39 47.14 -27.88
N ALA A 4 -13.05 47.20 -26.60
CA ALA A 4 -12.56 46.10 -25.81
C ALA A 4 -13.73 45.16 -25.46
N LEU A 5 -13.46 43.86 -25.47
CA LEU A 5 -14.24 42.81 -24.81
C LEU A 5 -13.26 41.63 -24.69
N ILE A 6 -12.31 41.63 -23.75
CA ILE A 6 -12.42 41.13 -22.37
C ILE A 6 -13.47 40.02 -22.21
N LEU A 7 -13.01 38.91 -21.59
CA LEU A 7 -13.76 37.74 -21.12
C LEU A 7 -13.95 36.59 -22.12
N LEU A 8 -12.91 35.78 -22.28
CA LEU A 8 -13.04 34.36 -21.97
C LEU A 8 -11.71 33.81 -21.40
N GLY A 9 -11.21 34.49 -20.37
CA GLY A 9 -10.29 33.90 -19.41
C GLY A 9 -11.11 33.22 -18.34
N VAL A 10 -11.47 31.94 -18.54
CA VAL A 10 -11.95 31.05 -17.48
C VAL A 10 -11.49 29.64 -17.85
N VAL A 11 -10.69 29.05 -16.95
CA VAL A 11 -10.41 27.60 -16.83
C VAL A 11 -9.45 26.94 -17.84
N PHE A 12 -8.34 27.59 -18.17
CA PHE A 12 -7.07 26.86 -18.37
C PHE A 12 -6.23 26.87 -17.08
N SER A 13 -6.91 26.89 -15.94
CA SER A 13 -6.41 26.31 -14.69
C SER A 13 -6.28 24.81 -14.96
N LEU A 14 -5.22 24.46 -15.66
CA LEU A 14 -4.58 23.16 -15.60
C LEU A 14 -4.43 22.88 -14.13
N VAL A 15 -5.42 22.19 -13.61
CA VAL A 15 -5.34 21.13 -12.63
C VAL A 15 -3.89 21.06 -12.18
N SER A 16 -3.60 21.76 -11.08
CA SER A 16 -2.61 21.23 -10.18
C SER A 16 -3.14 19.85 -9.87
N CYS A 17 -2.70 18.88 -10.66
CA CYS A 17 -2.51 17.52 -10.22
C CYS A 17 -1.49 17.69 -9.09
N SER A 18 -1.96 18.15 -7.93
CA SER A 18 -1.39 17.65 -6.70
C SER A 18 -1.75 16.19 -6.77
N ASP A 19 -0.87 15.42 -7.43
CA ASP A 19 -0.67 14.06 -6.99
C ASP A 19 -0.49 14.23 -5.49
N GLU A 20 -1.53 13.86 -4.76
CA GLU A 20 -1.52 13.75 -3.32
C GLU A 20 -0.48 12.67 -3.08
N GLN A 21 0.77 13.12 -3.09
CA GLN A 21 1.93 12.28 -3.04
C GLN A 21 1.88 11.74 -1.63
N SER A 22 1.33 10.53 -1.52
CA SER A 22 1.44 9.71 -0.33
C SER A 22 2.85 9.92 0.20
N ASN A 23 2.95 10.42 1.43
CA ASN A 23 4.24 10.71 2.07
C ASN A 23 4.88 9.36 2.40
N GLN A 24 5.42 8.71 1.38
CA GLN A 24 6.14 7.46 1.50
C GLN A 24 7.52 7.72 2.08
N ASP A 25 7.95 6.89 3.03
CA ASP A 25 9.34 6.89 3.47
C ASP A 25 10.29 6.32 2.39
N GLU A 26 11.61 6.42 2.60
CA GLU A 26 12.59 5.96 1.62
C GLU A 26 12.49 4.44 1.35
N GLY A 27 12.13 3.65 2.36
CA GLY A 27 11.93 2.20 2.26
C GLY A 27 10.69 1.86 1.43
N GLU A 28 9.57 2.50 1.73
CA GLU A 28 8.30 2.41 1.00
C GLU A 28 8.47 2.81 -0.47
N LEU A 29 9.20 3.90 -0.75
CA LEU A 29 9.49 4.35 -2.11
C LEU A 29 10.40 3.38 -2.87
N LEU A 30 11.38 2.77 -2.19
CA LEU A 30 12.24 1.74 -2.79
C LEU A 30 11.42 0.49 -3.17
N LEU A 31 10.53 0.06 -2.28
CA LEU A 31 9.65 -1.08 -2.50
C LEU A 31 8.65 -0.81 -3.63
N SER A 32 8.03 0.38 -3.66
CA SER A 32 7.06 0.74 -4.71
C SER A 32 7.68 0.71 -6.10
N LYS A 33 8.87 1.30 -6.27
CA LYS A 33 9.64 1.27 -7.53
C LYS A 33 9.97 -0.15 -7.97
N ARG A 34 10.42 -1.01 -7.04
CA ARG A 34 10.80 -2.40 -7.35
C ARG A 34 9.61 -3.26 -7.76
N LEU A 35 8.44 -3.00 -7.18
CA LEU A 35 7.20 -3.72 -7.44
C LEU A 35 6.41 -3.14 -8.61
N GLY A 36 6.79 -1.97 -9.11
CA GLY A 36 5.96 -1.21 -10.06
C GLY A 36 4.56 -0.97 -9.49
N ALA A 37 4.51 -0.61 -8.21
CA ALA A 37 3.31 -0.23 -7.48
C ALA A 37 3.18 1.30 -7.49
N GLU A 38 1.93 1.78 -7.47
CA GLU A 38 1.66 3.21 -7.34
C GLU A 38 2.03 3.69 -5.94
N GLU A 39 1.75 2.86 -4.94
CA GLU A 39 2.00 3.16 -3.53
C GLU A 39 2.33 1.87 -2.78
N VAL A 40 3.23 1.98 -1.81
CA VAL A 40 3.51 0.99 -0.79
C VAL A 40 3.43 1.67 0.56
N GLN A 41 2.66 1.12 1.50
CA GLN A 41 2.56 1.64 2.85
C GLN A 41 2.88 0.53 3.86
N MET A 42 3.74 0.83 4.83
CA MET A 42 4.06 -0.05 5.94
C MET A 42 3.41 0.48 7.21
N SER A 43 2.81 -0.41 8.00
CA SER A 43 2.10 0.00 9.21
C SER A 43 2.17 -1.07 10.28
N PHE A 44 2.60 -0.68 11.47
CA PHE A 44 2.57 -1.54 12.65
C PHE A 44 1.20 -1.44 13.34
N ASN A 45 0.56 -2.58 13.56
CA ASN A 45 -0.80 -2.65 14.09
C ASN A 45 -0.90 -3.58 15.31
N TYR A 46 -1.84 -3.28 16.20
CA TYR A 46 -2.17 -4.11 17.35
C TYR A 46 -3.66 -4.47 17.33
N LYS A 47 -3.98 -5.75 17.38
CA LYS A 47 -5.34 -6.25 17.50
C LYS A 47 -5.59 -6.66 18.94
N HIS A 48 -6.56 -5.99 19.55
CA HIS A 48 -7.02 -6.31 20.90
C HIS A 48 -8.27 -7.18 20.76
N SER A 49 -8.24 -8.38 21.33
CA SER A 49 -9.45 -9.20 21.48
C SER A 49 -9.91 -9.12 22.94
N ALA A 50 -11.13 -8.64 23.17
CA ALA A 50 -11.77 -8.66 24.48
C ALA A 50 -12.79 -9.79 24.52
N GLY A 51 -12.49 -10.85 25.28
CA GLY A 51 -13.45 -11.89 25.65
C GLY A 51 -14.03 -11.58 27.03
N ASN A 52 -15.28 -11.98 27.26
CA ASN A 52 -15.96 -11.84 28.55
C ASN A 52 -15.12 -12.54 29.64
N ASP A 53 -14.49 -11.72 30.48
CA ASP A 53 -13.88 -12.01 31.78
C ASP A 53 -12.44 -12.53 31.93
N GLU A 54 -11.63 -12.81 30.91
CA GLU A 54 -10.16 -12.91 31.12
C GLU A 54 -9.31 -13.01 29.83
N PHE A 55 -8.13 -12.39 29.89
CA PHE A 55 -7.04 -12.29 28.90
C PHE A 55 -7.33 -11.58 27.57
N ILE A 56 -6.79 -10.35 27.47
CA ILE A 56 -6.60 -9.62 26.22
C ILE A 56 -5.42 -10.27 25.49
N LEU A 57 -5.67 -11.11 24.49
CA LEU A 57 -4.61 -11.50 23.55
C LEU A 57 -4.33 -10.27 22.67
N GLN A 58 -3.16 -9.66 22.85
CA GLN A 58 -2.65 -8.58 22.01
C GLN A 58 -1.88 -9.21 20.86
N GLU A 59 -2.52 -9.37 19.70
CA GLU A 59 -1.83 -9.81 18.47
C GLU A 59 -1.23 -8.58 17.80
N SER A 60 0.09 -8.55 17.64
CA SER A 60 0.81 -7.51 16.93
C SER A 60 1.12 -7.95 15.50
N TYR A 61 0.92 -7.08 14.52
CA TYR A 61 1.23 -7.40 13.13
C TYR A 61 1.77 -6.20 12.35
N LEU A 62 2.76 -6.48 11.51
CA LEU A 62 3.21 -5.55 10.48
C LEU A 62 2.38 -5.76 9.22
N SER A 63 1.73 -4.71 8.74
CA SER A 63 1.02 -4.69 7.46
C SER A 63 1.85 -3.98 6.41
N ILE A 64 1.85 -4.53 5.20
CA ILE A 64 2.44 -3.92 4.00
C ILE A 64 1.37 -3.89 2.93
N ASP A 65 0.91 -2.70 2.61
CA ASP A 65 -0.11 -2.48 1.61
C ASP A 65 0.57 -2.08 0.30
N VAL A 66 0.42 -2.91 -0.73
CA VAL A 66 0.98 -2.72 -2.06
C VAL A 66 -0.17 -2.38 -3.01
N CYS A 67 -0.32 -1.10 -3.31
CA CYS A 67 -1.41 -0.58 -4.14
C CYS A 67 -1.05 -0.59 -5.63
N ASN A 68 -1.95 -1.11 -6.45
CA ASN A 68 -1.91 -1.05 -7.92
C ASN A 68 -0.58 -1.52 -8.53
N SER A 69 -0.01 -2.61 -8.03
CA SER A 69 1.20 -3.18 -8.61
C SER A 69 0.95 -3.81 -9.99
N ALA A 70 1.49 -3.17 -11.03
CA ALA A 70 1.44 -3.66 -12.40
C ALA A 70 2.10 -5.05 -12.55
N LYS A 71 3.12 -5.33 -11.75
CA LYS A 71 3.80 -6.62 -11.72
C LYS A 71 2.92 -7.70 -11.12
N ILE A 72 2.31 -7.44 -9.96
CA ILE A 72 1.45 -8.40 -9.27
C ILE A 72 0.18 -8.66 -10.08
N ASN A 73 -0.42 -7.63 -10.66
CA ASN A 73 -1.60 -7.76 -11.50
C ASN A 73 -1.40 -8.70 -12.71
N LYS A 74 -0.19 -8.79 -13.26
CA LYS A 74 0.13 -9.73 -14.35
C LYS A 74 0.23 -11.19 -13.89
N ILE A 75 0.54 -11.43 -12.62
CA ILE A 75 0.85 -12.77 -12.10
C ILE A 75 -0.14 -13.26 -11.05
N LYS A 76 -1.12 -12.45 -10.62
CA LYS A 76 -2.03 -12.76 -9.50
C LYS A 76 -2.85 -14.04 -9.68
N HIS A 77 -3.08 -14.44 -10.93
CA HIS A 77 -3.79 -15.68 -11.30
C HIS A 77 -2.88 -16.91 -11.36
N ASN A 78 -1.55 -16.74 -11.35
CA ASN A 78 -0.58 -17.83 -11.29
C ASN A 78 -0.08 -17.95 -9.85
N GLU A 79 -0.69 -18.83 -9.08
CA GLU A 79 -0.41 -19.01 -7.65
C GLU A 79 1.09 -19.18 -7.35
N ARG A 80 1.79 -20.00 -8.14
CA ARG A 80 3.23 -20.25 -7.96
C ARG A 80 4.08 -18.98 -8.14
N LEU A 81 3.79 -18.20 -9.18
CA LEU A 81 4.53 -16.96 -9.45
C LEU A 81 4.18 -15.88 -8.43
N PHE A 82 2.90 -15.76 -8.08
CA PHE A 82 2.41 -14.85 -7.06
C PHE A 82 3.08 -15.12 -5.72
N GLN A 83 3.05 -16.37 -5.24
CA GLN A 83 3.66 -16.75 -3.96
C GLN A 83 5.15 -16.48 -3.97
N ARG A 84 5.85 -16.79 -5.06
CA ARG A 84 7.29 -16.50 -5.20
C ARG A 84 7.59 -15.00 -5.05
N GLU A 85 6.78 -14.12 -5.62
CA GLU A 85 6.99 -12.68 -5.48
C GLU A 85 6.61 -12.18 -4.08
N ALA A 86 5.56 -12.74 -3.47
CA ALA A 86 5.22 -12.46 -2.07
C ALA A 86 6.35 -12.85 -1.11
N GLU A 87 6.99 -14.01 -1.30
CA GLU A 87 8.13 -14.45 -0.50
C GLU A 87 9.35 -13.54 -0.67
N LYS A 88 9.64 -13.12 -1.90
CA LYS A 88 10.72 -12.14 -2.14
C LYS A 88 10.45 -10.83 -1.42
N LEU A 89 9.21 -10.36 -1.42
CA LEU A 89 8.84 -9.13 -0.73
C LEU A 89 8.99 -9.27 0.78
N LYS A 90 8.53 -10.40 1.35
CA LYS A 90 8.78 -10.74 2.75
C LYS A 90 10.26 -10.65 3.10
N SER A 91 11.14 -11.31 2.33
CA SER A 91 12.59 -11.28 2.59
C SER A 91 13.13 -9.85 2.60
N LEU A 92 12.72 -9.02 1.63
CA LEU A 92 13.19 -7.64 1.54
C LEU A 92 12.79 -6.79 2.74
N VAL A 93 11.56 -6.97 3.22
CA VAL A 93 11.03 -6.19 4.33
C VAL A 93 11.67 -6.63 5.65
N VAL A 94 11.83 -7.93 5.84
CA VAL A 94 12.58 -8.48 6.98
C VAL A 94 14.02 -7.97 6.96
N ASP A 95 14.66 -7.89 5.79
CA ASP A 95 16.02 -7.37 5.66
C ASP A 95 16.11 -5.86 5.88
N SER A 96 15.12 -5.07 5.47
CA SER A 96 15.11 -3.61 5.70
C SER A 96 14.84 -3.26 7.17
N MET A 97 14.07 -4.08 7.89
CA MET A 97 13.78 -3.86 9.31
C MET A 97 14.95 -4.17 10.25
N LYS A 98 15.98 -4.91 9.79
CA LYS A 98 17.18 -5.19 10.60
C LYS A 98 17.97 -3.93 10.99
N PHE A 99 17.62 -2.77 10.44
CA PHE A 99 18.32 -1.51 10.64
C PHE A 99 17.62 -0.55 11.62
N GLU A 100 16.38 -0.85 12.06
CA GLU A 100 15.66 -0.08 13.07
C GLU A 100 15.52 -0.86 14.39
N PRO A 101 15.42 -0.20 15.57
CA PRO A 101 15.18 -0.88 16.83
C PRO A 101 13.98 -1.82 16.71
N GLN A 102 14.22 -3.09 17.02
CA GLN A 102 13.36 -4.24 16.73
C GLN A 102 11.92 -4.01 17.19
N MET A 103 11.04 -3.59 16.28
CA MET A 103 9.61 -3.77 16.45
C MET A 103 9.32 -5.27 16.33
N GLU A 104 9.07 -5.92 17.45
CA GLU A 104 8.60 -7.30 17.49
C GLU A 104 7.14 -7.34 17.01
N TYR A 105 6.85 -8.23 16.06
CA TYR A 105 5.49 -8.49 15.58
C TYR A 105 5.26 -10.00 15.46
N ASP A 106 4.02 -10.43 15.73
CA ASP A 106 3.61 -11.84 15.64
C ASP A 106 3.34 -12.26 14.20
N GLU A 107 2.87 -11.32 13.37
CA GLU A 107 2.53 -11.58 11.97
C GLU A 107 3.05 -10.49 11.02
N LEU A 108 3.50 -10.92 9.85
CA LEU A 108 3.67 -10.07 8.68
C LEU A 108 2.50 -10.32 7.72
N ARG A 109 1.76 -9.27 7.38
CA ARG A 109 0.68 -9.29 6.40
C ARG A 109 1.07 -8.43 5.21
N ILE A 110 0.99 -9.02 4.02
CA ILE A 110 1.20 -8.32 2.77
C ILE A 110 -0.14 -8.26 2.02
N ASN A 111 -0.70 -7.07 1.88
CA ASN A 111 -1.95 -6.83 1.17
C ASN A 111 -1.64 -6.29 -0.23
N PHE A 112 -2.02 -7.05 -1.25
CA PHE A 112 -1.97 -6.58 -2.63
C PHE A 112 -3.34 -6.00 -2.99
N ILE A 113 -3.40 -4.68 -3.16
CA ILE A 113 -4.65 -3.93 -3.31
C ILE A 113 -4.75 -3.39 -4.74
N ASP A 114 -5.76 -3.82 -5.50
CA ASP A 114 -6.08 -3.31 -6.84
C ASP A 114 -7.27 -2.35 -6.72
N ARG A 115 -6.99 -1.05 -6.67
CA ARG A 115 -7.97 0.04 -6.57
C ARG A 115 -8.27 0.58 -7.97
N LYS A 116 -9.54 0.52 -8.34
CA LYS A 116 -10.06 1.17 -9.56
C LYS A 116 -11.02 2.27 -9.16
N ASP A 117 -10.58 3.52 -9.36
CA ASP A 117 -11.40 4.69 -9.15
C ASP A 117 -12.05 5.10 -10.48
N PHE A 118 -13.36 4.88 -10.61
CA PHE A 118 -14.12 5.38 -11.76
C PHE A 118 -15.30 6.22 -11.28
N LEU A 119 -15.16 7.55 -11.42
CA LEU A 119 -16.13 8.64 -11.22
C LEU A 119 -16.95 8.66 -9.91
N PHE A 120 -17.63 7.56 -9.55
CA PHE A 120 -18.46 7.42 -8.35
C PHE A 120 -18.37 6.04 -7.69
N PHE A 121 -17.67 5.08 -8.31
CA PHE A 121 -17.50 3.72 -7.78
C PHE A 121 -16.03 3.47 -7.48
N LYS A 122 -15.76 3.20 -6.21
CA LYS A 122 -14.48 2.63 -5.76
C LYS A 122 -14.63 1.13 -5.75
N LYS A 123 -13.91 0.44 -6.64
CA LYS A 123 -13.78 -1.02 -6.57
C LYS A 123 -12.38 -1.35 -6.08
N GLU A 124 -12.32 -2.05 -4.96
CA GLU A 124 -11.08 -2.55 -4.38
C GLU A 124 -11.10 -4.08 -4.40
N ASP A 125 -10.05 -4.68 -4.94
CA ASP A 125 -9.79 -6.13 -4.88
C ASP A 125 -8.49 -6.35 -4.10
N THR A 126 -8.60 -6.97 -2.93
CA THR A 126 -7.48 -7.16 -2.00
C THR A 126 -7.16 -8.63 -1.85
N LYS A 127 -5.89 -8.96 -2.04
CA LYS A 127 -5.34 -10.30 -1.78
C LYS A 127 -4.27 -10.21 -0.70
N THR A 128 -4.52 -10.85 0.43
CA THR A 128 -3.62 -10.86 1.58
C THR A 128 -2.79 -12.14 1.62
N VAL A 129 -1.51 -12.01 1.93
CA VAL A 129 -0.62 -13.12 2.29
C VAL A 129 -0.12 -12.88 3.71
N THR A 130 -0.36 -13.84 4.59
CA THR A 130 0.05 -13.76 6.00
C THR A 130 1.22 -14.71 6.24
N TYR A 131 2.22 -14.22 6.97
CA TYR A 131 3.33 -14.98 7.49
C TYR A 131 3.39 -14.81 9.00
N HIS A 132 3.38 -15.91 9.74
CA HIS A 132 3.64 -15.87 11.17
C HIS A 132 5.15 -15.72 11.40
N SER A 133 5.55 -14.85 12.32
CA SER A 133 6.94 -14.79 12.77
C SER A 133 7.30 -16.10 13.51
N LEU A 134 8.57 -16.49 13.43
CA LEU A 134 9.13 -17.69 14.08
C LEU A 134 9.83 -17.29 15.37
#